data_AF-A0A1Q8LIK1-F1
#
_entry.id   AF-A0A1Q8LIK1-F1
#
_cell.length_a   1.000
_cell.length_b   1.000
_cell.length_c   1.000
_cell.angle_alpha   90.00
_cell.angle_beta   90.00
_cell.angle_gamma   90.00
#
_symmetry.space_group_name_H-M   'P 1'
#
loop_
_entity.id
_entity.type
_entity.pdbx_description
1 polymer ?
#
loop_
_entity_poly.entity_id
_entity_poly.type
_entity_poly.pdbx_seq_one_letter_code
_entity_poly.pdbx_strand_id
1 'polypeptide(L)'
;MNFLDNALPCRDEDPELFFVVGSGPAAEHQLDAAKAVCRRCPAMAACREWALSTGQIGVWGGLSEDERRALRRGRTAGRPRRTDHRTPRSERARRRAEAIARVEQGDRIDDVAAQTGVSRRTLDRWRADARTSA
;
A
#
# COMPACT_ATOMS: atom_id res chain seq x y z
N MET A 1 -16.62 30.45 8.83
CA MET A 1 -17.46 29.48 9.56
C MET A 1 -16.54 28.74 10.53
N ASN A 2 -16.61 29.10 11.82
CA ASN A 2 -15.70 28.59 12.86
C ASN A 2 -16.14 27.19 13.30
N PHE A 3 -15.26 26.20 13.12
CA PHE A 3 -15.49 24.82 13.56
C PHE A 3 -15.29 24.61 15.07
N LEU A 4 -14.77 25.62 15.79
CA LEU A 4 -14.42 25.55 17.21
C LEU A 4 -15.66 25.65 18.13
N ASP A 5 -16.78 26.18 17.64
CA ASP A 5 -18.03 26.35 18.38
C ASP A 5 -19.05 25.22 18.13
N ASN A 6 -18.71 24.24 17.28
CA ASN A 6 -19.57 23.10 17.01
C ASN A 6 -19.34 22.02 18.09
N ALA A 7 -20.31 21.85 18.97
CA ALA A 7 -20.37 20.69 19.87
C ALA A 7 -20.22 19.40 19.04
N LEU A 8 -19.21 18.60 19.37
CA LEU A 8 -18.96 17.33 18.71
C LEU A 8 -19.66 16.24 19.53
N PRO A 9 -20.78 15.65 19.06
CA PRO A 9 -21.57 14.72 19.87
C PRO A 9 -20.77 13.51 20.39
N CYS A 10 -19.70 13.13 19.68
CA CYS A 10 -18.81 12.05 20.10
C CYS A 10 -17.96 12.37 21.35
N ARG A 11 -17.87 13.63 21.76
CA ARG A 11 -17.14 14.02 23.00
C ARG A 11 -17.98 13.83 24.26
N ASP A 12 -19.31 13.82 24.12
CA ASP A 12 -20.25 13.68 25.24
C ASP A 12 -20.63 12.21 25.51
N GLU A 13 -20.16 11.30 24.66
CA GLU A 13 -20.44 9.86 24.72
C GLU A 13 -19.23 9.09 25.28
N ASP A 14 -19.46 7.87 25.77
CA ASP A 14 -18.41 6.99 26.27
C ASP A 14 -17.41 6.62 25.14
N PRO A 15 -16.09 6.85 25.32
CA PRO A 15 -15.07 6.44 24.35
C PRO A 15 -15.14 4.95 23.97
N GLU A 16 -15.48 4.06 24.90
CA GLU A 16 -15.53 2.61 24.66
C GLU A 16 -16.61 2.23 23.64
N LEU A 17 -17.64 3.07 23.47
CA LEU A 17 -18.66 2.89 22.45
C LEU A 17 -18.04 2.78 21.04
N PHE A 18 -16.97 3.52 20.77
CA PHE A 18 -16.32 3.59 19.46
C PHE A 18 -15.29 2.48 19.23
N PHE A 19 -14.90 1.74 20.27
CA PHE A 19 -13.92 0.65 20.21
C PHE A 19 -14.59 -0.70 20.48
N VAL A 20 -15.35 -1.17 19.50
CA VAL A 20 -16.08 -2.43 19.60
C VAL A 20 -15.12 -3.62 19.59
N VAL A 21 -15.20 -4.46 20.63
CA VAL A 21 -14.43 -5.70 20.76
C VAL A 21 -15.38 -6.89 20.67
N GLY A 22 -14.96 -7.93 19.95
CA GLY A 22 -15.73 -9.16 19.77
C GLY A 22 -16.59 -9.19 18.50
N SER A 23 -17.44 -10.21 18.41
CA SER A 23 -18.24 -10.51 17.22
C SER A 23 -19.66 -10.90 17.61
N GLY A 24 -20.61 -10.77 16.67
CA GLY A 24 -22.00 -11.15 16.85
C GLY A 24 -22.91 -9.98 17.22
N PRO A 25 -24.18 -10.26 17.60
CA PRO A 25 -25.23 -9.23 17.67
C PRO A 25 -24.95 -8.08 18.64
N ALA A 26 -24.29 -8.36 19.78
CA ALA A 26 -23.94 -7.32 20.74
C ALA A 26 -22.90 -6.33 20.17
N ALA A 27 -21.90 -6.85 19.46
CA ALA A 27 -20.90 -6.01 18.78
C ALA A 27 -21.54 -5.21 17.64
N GLU A 28 -22.45 -5.81 16.88
CA GLU A 28 -23.21 -5.12 15.82
C GLU A 28 -24.05 -3.97 16.38
N HIS A 29 -24.78 -4.19 17.49
CA HIS A 29 -25.54 -3.13 18.15
C HIS A 29 -24.66 -1.99 18.65
N GLN A 30 -23.49 -2.30 19.22
CA GLN A 30 -22.53 -1.28 19.66
C GLN A 30 -21.98 -0.48 18.46
N LEU A 31 -21.65 -1.15 17.36
CA LEU A 31 -21.22 -0.51 16.11
C LEU A 31 -22.30 0.45 15.58
N ASP A 32 -23.56 0.01 15.56
CA ASP A 32 -24.67 0.82 15.08
C ASP A 32 -24.95 2.04 15.97
N ALA A 33 -24.82 1.89 17.28
CA ALA A 33 -24.91 2.98 18.25
C ALA A 33 -23.79 4.01 18.03
N ALA A 34 -22.54 3.58 17.88
CA ALA A 34 -21.40 4.45 17.57
C ALA A 34 -21.60 5.21 16.24
N LYS A 35 -22.09 4.51 15.21
CA LYS A 35 -22.43 5.12 13.91
C LYS A 35 -23.57 6.13 14.06
N ALA A 36 -24.56 5.89 14.92
CA ALA A 36 -25.67 6.81 15.17
C ALA A 36 -25.20 8.14 15.79
N VAL A 37 -24.22 8.10 16.69
CA VAL A 37 -23.56 9.32 17.20
C VAL A 37 -22.85 10.04 16.05
N CYS A 38 -22.05 9.30 15.26
CA CYS A 38 -21.36 9.90 14.12
C CYS A 38 -22.30 10.60 13.13
N ARG A 39 -23.50 10.06 12.89
CA ARG A 39 -24.54 10.64 11.99
C ARG A 39 -24.99 12.03 12.37
N ARG A 40 -24.87 12.40 13.64
CA ARG A 40 -25.24 13.71 14.17
C ARG A 40 -24.07 14.71 14.18
N CYS A 41 -22.86 14.26 13.87
CA CYS A 41 -21.65 15.07 13.99
C CYS A 41 -21.40 15.91 12.73
N PRO A 42 -21.27 17.25 12.84
CA PRO A 42 -21.01 18.12 11.70
C PRO A 42 -19.63 17.88 11.07
N ALA A 43 -18.67 17.35 11.83
CA ALA A 43 -17.33 17.04 11.36
C ALA A 43 -17.18 15.63 10.75
N MET A 44 -18.28 14.89 10.53
CA MET A 44 -18.22 13.49 10.08
C MET A 44 -17.35 13.29 8.84
N ALA A 45 -17.50 14.13 7.81
CA ALA A 45 -16.76 14.00 6.55
C ALA A 45 -15.25 14.23 6.75
N ALA A 46 -14.88 15.27 7.49
CA ALA A 46 -13.47 15.58 7.80
C ALA A 46 -12.84 14.47 8.67
N CYS A 47 -13.56 14.02 9.70
CA CYS A 47 -13.17 12.91 10.56
C CYS A 47 -12.97 11.61 9.76
N ARG A 48 -13.87 11.31 8.82
CA ARG A 48 -13.76 10.16 7.92
C ARG A 48 -12.50 10.22 7.06
N GLU A 49 -12.23 11.35 6.41
CA GLU A 49 -11.07 11.46 5.52
C GLU A 49 -9.76 11.36 6.30
N TRP A 50 -9.70 11.98 7.48
CA TRP A 50 -8.56 11.85 8.38
C TRP A 50 -8.35 10.40 8.86
N ALA A 51 -9.41 9.68 9.20
CA ALA A 51 -9.32 8.28 9.61
C ALA A 51 -8.94 7.34 8.45
N LEU A 52 -9.35 7.66 7.22
CA LEU A 52 -8.96 6.91 6.01
C LEU A 52 -7.46 7.06 5.74
N SER A 53 -6.90 8.26 5.91
CA SER A 53 -5.49 8.55 5.65
C SER A 53 -4.55 8.04 6.75
N THR A 54 -4.96 8.11 8.02
CA THR A 54 -4.12 7.73 9.16
C THR A 54 -4.27 6.29 9.63
N GLY A 55 -5.37 5.62 9.26
CA GLY A 55 -5.53 4.20 9.62
C GLY A 55 -5.95 3.94 11.07
N GLN A 56 -6.69 4.87 11.69
CA GLN A 56 -7.18 4.70 13.06
C GLN A 56 -8.00 3.42 13.25
N ILE A 57 -8.04 2.94 14.49
CA ILE A 57 -8.84 1.79 14.96
C ILE A 57 -10.20 2.25 15.49
N GLY A 58 -11.23 1.39 15.45
CA GLY A 58 -12.59 1.73 15.94
C GLY A 58 -13.47 2.46 14.93
N VAL A 59 -14.56 3.09 15.40
CA VAL A 59 -15.55 3.80 14.57
C VAL A 59 -15.17 5.27 14.40
N TRP A 60 -14.98 5.71 13.16
CA TRP A 60 -14.61 7.08 12.82
C TRP A 60 -15.41 7.57 11.62
N GLY A 61 -15.96 8.79 11.70
CA GLY A 61 -16.69 9.41 10.60
C GLY A 61 -17.86 8.55 10.08
N GLY A 62 -18.50 7.80 10.97
CA GLY A 62 -19.63 6.91 10.66
C GLY A 62 -19.25 5.59 10.00
N LEU A 63 -17.96 5.20 10.01
CA LEU A 63 -17.49 3.95 9.45
C LEU A 63 -16.74 3.12 10.50
N SER A 64 -16.90 1.80 10.46
CA SER A 64 -16.04 0.86 11.18
C SER A 64 -14.66 0.76 10.52
N GLU A 65 -13.71 0.14 11.22
CA GLU A 65 -12.39 -0.12 10.65
C GLU A 65 -12.46 -0.96 9.36
N ASP A 66 -13.28 -2.01 9.35
CA ASP A 66 -13.41 -2.89 8.19
C ASP A 66 -14.08 -2.20 7.00
N GLU A 67 -15.07 -1.33 7.24
CA GLU A 67 -15.67 -0.49 6.20
C GLU A 67 -14.62 0.47 5.62
N ARG A 68 -13.82 1.13 6.47
CA ARG A 68 -12.71 1.99 6.01
C ARG A 68 -11.68 1.18 5.23
N ARG A 69 -11.37 -0.04 5.65
CA ARG A 69 -10.44 -0.95 4.96
C ARG A 69 -10.99 -1.37 3.59
N ALA A 70 -12.28 -1.67 3.49
CA ALA A 70 -12.95 -1.97 2.22
C ALA A 70 -12.91 -0.77 1.25
N LEU A 71 -13.19 0.44 1.74
CA LEU A 71 -13.09 1.67 0.94
C LEU A 71 -11.68 1.93 0.42
N ARG A 72 -10.64 1.73 1.25
CA ARG A 72 -9.24 1.84 0.81
C ARG A 72 -8.92 0.88 -0.32
N ARG A 73 -9.37 -0.38 -0.22
CA ARG A 73 -9.20 -1.39 -1.28
C ARG A 73 -9.93 -1.00 -2.56
N GLY A 74 -11.17 -0.53 -2.47
CA GLY A 74 -11.94 -0.03 -3.61
C GLY A 74 -11.27 1.16 -4.32
N ARG A 75 -10.76 2.13 -3.55
CA ARG A 75 -9.98 3.27 -4.08
C ARG A 75 -8.72 2.83 -4.83
N THR A 76 -8.05 1.77 -4.37
CA THR A 76 -6.89 1.22 -5.09
C THR A 76 -7.26 0.40 -6.33
N ALA A 77 -8.41 -0.28 -6.32
CA ALA A 77 -8.85 -1.11 -7.44
C ALA A 77 -9.30 -0.28 -8.67
N GLY A 78 -9.81 0.93 -8.45
CA GLY A 78 -10.20 1.88 -9.51
C GLY A 78 -9.06 2.74 -10.06
N ARG A 79 -7.86 2.72 -9.44
CA ARG A 79 -6.67 3.30 -10.06
C ARG A 79 -6.36 2.43 -11.27
N PRO A 80 -6.28 2.96 -12.51
CA PRO A 80 -5.78 2.16 -13.61
C PRO A 80 -4.45 1.57 -13.15
N ARG A 81 -4.37 0.23 -13.12
CA ARG A 81 -3.10 -0.46 -12.90
C ARG A 81 -2.14 0.24 -13.85
N ARG A 82 -1.10 0.92 -13.31
CA ARG A 82 0.01 1.38 -14.15
C ARG A 82 0.35 0.16 -15.00
N THR A 83 0.16 0.25 -16.31
CA THR A 83 0.50 -0.83 -17.23
C THR A 83 1.91 -1.23 -16.87
N ASP A 84 2.05 -2.44 -16.34
CA ASP A 84 3.33 -2.91 -15.84
C ASP A 84 4.25 -3.08 -17.06
N HIS A 85 4.99 -2.03 -17.40
CA HIS A 85 6.03 -2.08 -18.44
C HIS A 85 7.25 -2.90 -18.00
N ARG A 86 7.09 -3.82 -17.04
CA ARG A 86 8.16 -4.71 -16.61
C ARG A 86 8.53 -5.63 -17.76
N THR A 87 9.74 -5.41 -18.27
CA THR A 87 10.41 -6.28 -19.25
C THR A 87 10.24 -7.75 -18.85
N PRO A 88 9.74 -8.62 -19.75
CA PRO A 88 9.56 -10.05 -19.49
C PRO A 88 10.82 -10.71 -18.93
N ARG A 89 10.64 -11.69 -18.03
CA ARG A 89 11.77 -12.40 -17.39
C ARG A 89 12.68 -13.07 -18.43
N SER A 90 12.11 -13.61 -19.51
CA SER A 90 12.84 -14.22 -20.62
C SER A 90 13.76 -13.23 -21.32
N GLU A 91 13.30 -12.01 -21.57
CA GLU A 91 14.10 -10.97 -22.20
C GLU A 91 15.23 -10.49 -21.28
N ARG A 92 14.96 -10.32 -19.98
CA ARG A 92 16.00 -10.00 -18.99
C ARG A 92 17.07 -11.10 -18.91
N ALA A 93 16.66 -12.37 -18.94
CA ALA A 93 17.57 -13.50 -18.94
C ALA A 93 18.44 -13.53 -20.22
N ARG A 94 17.84 -13.28 -21.39
CA ARG A 94 18.57 -13.17 -22.67
C ARG A 94 19.62 -12.06 -22.63
N ARG A 95 19.23 -10.85 -22.20
CA ARG A 95 20.14 -9.70 -22.09
C ARG A 95 21.31 -9.99 -21.13
N ARG A 96 21.04 -10.69 -20.01
CA ARG A 96 22.09 -11.14 -19.08
C ARG A 96 23.04 -12.14 -19.74
N ALA A 97 22.52 -13.16 -20.41
CA ALA A 97 23.33 -14.18 -21.08
C ALA A 97 24.23 -13.57 -22.18
N GLU A 98 23.67 -12.66 -22.98
CA GLU A 98 24.40 -11.93 -24.01
C GLU A 98 25.56 -11.09 -23.41
N ALA A 99 25.29 -10.36 -22.33
CA ALA A 99 26.32 -9.58 -21.65
C ALA A 99 27.44 -10.45 -21.06
N ILE A 100 27.11 -11.63 -20.51
CA ILE A 100 28.10 -12.61 -20.02
C ILE A 100 28.98 -13.11 -21.17
N ALA A 101 28.34 -13.55 -22.27
CA ALA A 101 29.04 -14.11 -23.42
C ALA A 101 30.04 -13.12 -24.04
N ARG A 102 29.69 -11.84 -24.11
CA ARG A 102 30.61 -10.79 -24.60
C ARG A 102 31.88 -10.67 -23.76
N VAL A 103 31.74 -10.69 -22.43
CA VAL A 103 32.91 -10.62 -21.54
C VAL A 103 33.76 -11.90 -21.63
N GLU A 104 33.13 -13.07 -21.83
CA GLU A 104 33.85 -14.34 -22.04
C GLU A 104 34.57 -14.40 -23.40
N GLN A 105 34.03 -13.73 -24.42
CA GLN A 105 34.67 -13.57 -25.72
C GLN A 105 35.86 -12.60 -25.71
N GLY A 106 36.11 -11.92 -24.59
CA GLY A 106 37.28 -11.07 -24.39
C GLY A 106 36.99 -9.56 -24.35
N ASP A 107 35.74 -9.13 -24.46
CA ASP A 107 35.38 -7.72 -24.27
C ASP A 107 35.74 -7.26 -22.84
N ARG A 108 36.23 -6.02 -22.71
CA ARG A 108 36.52 -5.45 -21.40
C ARG A 108 35.21 -5.30 -20.62
N ILE A 109 35.20 -5.82 -19.39
CA ILE A 109 34.00 -5.82 -18.53
C ILE A 109 33.43 -4.42 -18.26
N ASP A 110 34.29 -3.40 -18.18
CA ASP A 110 33.87 -2.01 -17.96
C ASP A 110 33.13 -1.44 -19.19
N ASP A 111 33.51 -1.86 -20.39
CA ASP A 111 32.86 -1.43 -21.64
C ASP A 111 31.48 -2.09 -21.78
N VAL A 112 31.38 -3.38 -21.43
CA VAL A 112 30.09 -4.11 -21.41
C VAL A 112 29.16 -3.54 -20.33
N ALA A 113 29.70 -3.16 -19.16
CA ALA A 113 28.95 -2.51 -18.09
C ALA A 113 28.32 -1.19 -18.57
N ALA A 114 29.14 -0.33 -19.18
CA ALA A 114 28.68 0.95 -19.73
C ALA A 114 27.59 0.77 -20.80
N GLN A 115 27.75 -0.19 -21.71
CA GLN A 115 26.82 -0.42 -22.83
C GLN A 115 25.49 -1.02 -22.41
N THR A 116 25.48 -1.84 -21.36
CA THR A 116 24.27 -2.54 -20.89
C THR A 116 23.56 -1.83 -19.74
N GLY A 117 24.16 -0.74 -19.22
CA GLY A 117 23.61 0.04 -18.11
C GLY A 117 23.67 -0.69 -16.77
N VAL A 118 24.60 -1.63 -16.60
CA VAL A 118 24.81 -2.36 -15.34
C VAL A 118 26.21 -2.12 -14.81
N SER A 119 26.42 -2.31 -13.50
CA SER A 119 27.75 -2.14 -12.91
C SER A 119 28.70 -3.29 -13.24
N ARG A 120 30.02 -3.04 -13.24
CA ARG A 120 31.05 -4.09 -13.32
C ARG A 120 30.80 -5.23 -12.30
N ARG A 121 30.49 -4.88 -11.05
CA ARG A 121 30.17 -5.84 -9.97
C ARG A 121 28.99 -6.75 -10.33
N THR A 122 28.02 -6.23 -11.08
CA THR A 122 26.86 -7.00 -11.55
C THR A 122 27.27 -8.03 -12.58
N LEU A 123 28.13 -7.65 -13.54
CA LEU A 123 28.66 -8.58 -14.54
C LEU A 123 29.57 -9.64 -13.92
N ASP A 124 30.44 -9.27 -12.98
CA ASP A 124 31.32 -10.21 -12.27
C ASP A 124 30.50 -11.29 -11.52
N ARG A 125 29.45 -10.87 -10.81
CA ARG A 125 28.51 -11.78 -10.15
C ARG A 125 27.82 -12.70 -11.16
N TRP A 126 27.31 -12.14 -12.26
CA TRP A 126 26.62 -12.91 -13.27
C TRP A 126 27.49 -13.99 -13.92
N ARG A 127 28.77 -13.69 -14.14
CA ARG A 127 29.78 -14.64 -14.64
C ARG A 127 30.16 -15.70 -13.61
N ALA A 128 30.21 -15.35 -12.33
CA ALA A 128 30.44 -16.32 -11.27
C ALA A 128 29.29 -17.32 -11.20
N ASP A 129 28.05 -16.83 -11.15
CA ASP A 129 26.83 -17.67 -11.13
C ASP A 129 26.77 -18.61 -12.35
N ALA A 130 27.13 -18.12 -13.55
CA ALA A 130 27.09 -18.90 -14.79
C ALA A 130 28.09 -20.06 -14.79
N ARG A 131 29.30 -19.83 -14.25
CA ARG A 131 30.34 -20.86 -14.10
C ARG A 131 29.98 -21.93 -13.07
N THR A 132 29.18 -21.59 -12.06
CA THR A 132 28.68 -22.53 -11.06
C THR A 132 27.44 -23.31 -11.53
N SER A 133 26.77 -22.85 -12.59
CA SER A 133 25.54 -23.47 -13.13
C SER A 133 25.78 -24.38 -14.34
N ALA A 134 27.04 -24.55 -14.77
CA ALA A 134 27.48 -25.40 -15.86
C ALA A 134 28.18 -26.66 -15.31
#